data_AF-A0A956F8H7-F1
#
_entry.id   AF-A0A956F8H7-F1
#
_cell.length_a   1.000
_cell.length_b   1.000
_cell.length_c   1.000
_cell.angle_alpha   90.00
_cell.angle_beta   90.00
_cell.angle_gamma   90.00
#
_symmetry.space_group_name_H-M   'P 1'
#
loop_
_entity.id
_entity.type
_entity.pdbx_description
1 polymer ?
#
loop_
_entity_poly.entity_id
_entity_poly.type
_entity_poly.pdbx_seq_one_letter_code
_entity_poly.pdbx_strand_id
1 'polypeptide(L)'
;MIDLHAHLLRLVAPLVPGDVVAERWALVGSSTELGLRLSFAAVDDPDGPRLHVELAPAAAPGRHAVATARLRLSYRSPARTPVPDAVGLRVCEAVARRVRANEGPVLDALAREAGRLELEPGPRIREVTVDRVLEPAGDTGHVFDTLSPYVGCLVGCRFCYAQSRLDPLRRLLGLPPVPWGSYVDVRINAPQVLREELRGRPPRPIKLCPIVADPYQAVERRHRLTRACLQVLVEAEPCPPVLVLTRMAALAEDLPLLARLPRAFVGVSLPTVDDEVRRHFEPRAASVAQRLELLARLRAHGITTLAVVQPLLPGPHDALVDALAAHVDSVSIDVLRGEEGAGPLFDDPRYAPARDDAWQLDRARRLAADLRARGVQVWRGELPPALEEAARA
;
A
#
# COMPACT_ATOMS: atom_id res chain seq x y z
N MET A 1 24.33 2.88 6.49
CA MET A 1 22.87 2.65 6.52
C MET A 1 22.58 1.39 5.71
N ILE A 2 21.63 0.57 6.14
CA ILE A 2 21.31 -0.69 5.44
C ILE A 2 20.47 -0.35 4.21
N ASP A 3 20.98 -0.67 3.02
CA ASP A 3 20.17 -0.67 1.80
C ASP A 3 19.42 -1.99 1.67
N LEU A 4 18.22 -2.01 2.23
CA LEU A 4 17.34 -3.18 2.21
C LEU A 4 16.93 -3.56 0.78
N HIS A 5 16.81 -2.60 -0.11
CA HIS A 5 16.41 -2.86 -1.49
C HIS A 5 17.47 -3.70 -2.21
N ALA A 6 18.74 -3.28 -2.16
CA ALA A 6 19.84 -4.03 -2.77
C ALA A 6 20.01 -5.42 -2.15
N HIS A 7 19.93 -5.55 -0.82
CA HIS A 7 20.02 -6.87 -0.16
C HIS A 7 18.92 -7.82 -0.62
N LEU A 8 17.67 -7.35 -0.68
CA LEU A 8 16.56 -8.19 -1.12
C LEU A 8 16.71 -8.61 -2.59
N LEU A 9 17.12 -7.71 -3.49
CA LEU A 9 17.34 -8.07 -4.89
C LEU A 9 18.47 -9.10 -5.07
N ARG A 10 19.50 -9.09 -4.20
CA ARG A 10 20.55 -10.11 -4.22
C ARG A 10 20.06 -11.52 -3.91
N LEU A 11 18.91 -11.69 -3.25
CA LEU A 11 18.32 -13.03 -3.04
C LEU A 11 18.00 -13.72 -4.36
N VAL A 12 17.66 -12.97 -5.39
CA VAL A 12 17.21 -13.51 -6.68
C VAL A 12 18.21 -13.29 -7.81
N ALA A 13 19.37 -12.67 -7.51
CA ALA A 13 20.41 -12.40 -8.49
C ALA A 13 20.92 -13.70 -9.18
N PRO A 14 21.29 -13.64 -10.48
CA PRO A 14 21.29 -12.47 -11.35
C PRO A 14 19.96 -12.24 -12.11
N LEU A 15 18.79 -12.36 -11.46
CA LEU A 15 17.51 -12.12 -12.13
C LEU A 15 17.24 -10.62 -12.36
N VAL A 16 17.04 -10.22 -13.62
CA VAL A 16 16.72 -8.84 -14.03
C VAL A 16 15.45 -8.77 -14.89
N PRO A 17 14.78 -7.60 -14.99
CA PRO A 17 13.62 -7.46 -15.88
C PRO A 17 13.96 -7.87 -17.32
N GLY A 18 13.07 -8.67 -17.93
CA GLY A 18 13.28 -9.33 -19.23
C GLY A 18 13.67 -10.80 -19.14
N ASP A 19 14.28 -11.23 -18.02
CA ASP A 19 14.67 -12.63 -17.86
C ASP A 19 13.46 -13.56 -17.81
N VAL A 20 13.50 -14.61 -18.63
CA VAL A 20 12.45 -15.62 -18.71
C VAL A 20 12.71 -16.73 -17.68
N VAL A 21 11.69 -17.02 -16.88
CA VAL A 21 11.63 -18.16 -15.97
C VAL A 21 10.47 -19.07 -16.36
N ALA A 22 10.58 -20.36 -16.03
CA ALA A 22 9.56 -21.37 -16.35
C ALA A 22 9.10 -21.32 -17.83
N GLU A 23 10.07 -21.12 -18.73
CA GLU A 23 10.00 -21.12 -20.21
C GLU A 23 9.15 -20.02 -20.87
N ARG A 24 8.15 -19.45 -20.19
CA ARG A 24 7.22 -18.48 -20.80
C ARG A 24 6.85 -17.29 -19.94
N TRP A 25 7.51 -17.10 -18.80
CA TRP A 25 7.18 -16.00 -17.87
C TRP A 25 8.40 -15.11 -17.67
N ALA A 26 8.33 -13.88 -18.17
CA ALA A 26 9.39 -12.90 -18.03
C ALA A 26 9.22 -12.10 -16.74
N LEU A 27 10.32 -11.82 -16.02
CA LEU A 27 10.32 -10.85 -14.94
C LEU A 27 10.03 -9.47 -15.54
N VAL A 28 9.00 -8.78 -15.09
CA VAL A 28 8.67 -7.41 -15.54
C VAL A 28 8.97 -6.35 -14.51
N GLY A 29 9.15 -6.75 -13.24
CA GLY A 29 9.52 -5.81 -12.19
C GLY A 29 9.64 -6.45 -10.82
N SER A 30 10.11 -5.67 -9.87
CA SER A 30 10.25 -6.05 -8.47
C SER A 30 9.82 -4.89 -7.58
N SER A 31 9.44 -5.21 -6.35
CA SER A 31 9.16 -4.24 -5.29
C SER A 31 9.69 -4.76 -3.98
N THR A 32 10.15 -3.85 -3.12
CA THR A 32 10.70 -4.17 -1.80
C THR A 32 9.98 -3.48 -0.64
N GLU A 33 8.92 -2.71 -0.92
CA GLU A 33 8.23 -1.90 0.11
C GLU A 33 7.60 -2.72 1.23
N LEU A 34 7.06 -3.89 0.89
CA LEU A 34 6.39 -4.82 1.81
C LEU A 34 7.12 -6.16 1.89
N GLY A 35 8.42 -6.16 1.61
CA GLY A 35 9.22 -7.36 1.35
C GLY A 35 9.45 -7.58 -0.15
N LEU A 36 10.24 -8.59 -0.50
CA LEU A 36 10.58 -8.84 -1.91
C LEU A 36 9.38 -9.47 -2.64
N ARG A 37 8.78 -8.69 -3.54
CA ARG A 37 7.80 -9.12 -4.53
C ARG A 37 8.42 -9.03 -5.91
N LEU A 38 8.33 -10.12 -6.67
CA LEU A 38 8.66 -10.17 -8.09
C LEU A 38 7.36 -10.24 -8.90
N SER A 39 7.29 -9.51 -10.00
CA SER A 39 6.14 -9.48 -10.91
C SER A 39 6.54 -10.06 -12.25
N PHE A 40 5.74 -10.99 -12.76
CA PHE A 40 5.96 -11.68 -14.03
C PHE A 40 4.79 -11.49 -14.98
N ALA A 41 5.09 -11.51 -16.28
CA ALA A 41 4.12 -11.53 -17.38
C ALA A 41 4.43 -12.68 -18.33
N ALA A 42 3.42 -13.18 -19.04
CA ALA A 42 3.63 -14.15 -20.10
C ALA A 42 4.40 -13.50 -21.26
N VAL A 43 5.36 -14.22 -21.85
CA VAL A 43 6.14 -13.72 -23.01
C VAL A 43 5.25 -13.55 -24.24
N ASP A 44 4.33 -14.50 -24.44
CA ASP A 44 3.41 -14.53 -25.59
C ASP A 44 2.22 -13.56 -25.43
N ASP A 45 2.00 -13.08 -24.21
CA ASP A 45 0.96 -12.12 -23.86
C ASP A 45 1.48 -11.14 -22.79
N PRO A 46 2.36 -10.20 -23.16
CA PRO A 46 2.95 -9.23 -22.22
C PRO A 46 1.90 -8.33 -21.57
N ASP A 47 0.74 -8.20 -22.21
CA ASP A 47 -0.41 -7.44 -21.71
C ASP A 47 -1.41 -8.32 -20.93
N GLY A 48 -1.12 -9.61 -20.81
CA GLY A 48 -1.91 -10.58 -20.09
C GLY A 48 -1.84 -10.48 -18.57
N PRO A 49 -2.41 -11.46 -17.85
CA PRO A 49 -2.43 -11.50 -16.40
C PRO A 49 -1.03 -11.41 -15.79
N ARG A 50 -0.94 -10.68 -14.68
CA ARG A 50 0.29 -10.59 -13.88
C ARG A 50 0.34 -11.73 -12.87
N LEU A 51 1.52 -12.33 -12.72
CA LEU A 51 1.81 -13.29 -11.65
C LEU A 51 2.83 -12.68 -10.71
N HIS A 52 2.52 -12.62 -9.42
CA HIS A 52 3.46 -12.10 -8.43
C HIS A 52 3.98 -13.23 -7.55
N VAL A 53 5.29 -13.27 -7.32
CA VAL A 53 5.96 -14.15 -6.36
C VAL A 53 6.46 -13.32 -5.20
N GLU A 54 6.16 -13.74 -3.97
CA GLU A 54 6.55 -13.04 -2.74
C GLU A 54 7.41 -13.94 -1.86
N LEU A 55 8.43 -13.36 -1.23
CA LEU A 55 9.32 -14.05 -0.31
C LEU A 55 9.03 -13.64 1.13
N ALA A 56 9.04 -14.61 2.04
CA ALA A 56 8.91 -14.40 3.48
C ALA A 56 9.91 -15.29 4.25
N PRO A 57 10.24 -14.98 5.51
CA PRO A 57 10.98 -15.89 6.40
C PRO A 57 10.30 -17.25 6.51
N ALA A 58 11.09 -18.30 6.74
CA ALA A 58 10.56 -19.65 6.97
C ALA A 58 9.60 -19.73 8.17
N ALA A 59 9.71 -18.83 9.15
CA ALA A 59 8.80 -18.76 10.28
C ALA A 59 7.48 -18.00 9.99
N ALA A 60 7.31 -17.43 8.80
CA ALA A 60 6.11 -16.65 8.47
C ALA A 60 4.85 -17.54 8.39
N PRO A 61 3.74 -17.13 9.03
CA PRO A 61 2.46 -17.85 8.94
C PRO A 61 1.88 -17.77 7.50
N GLY A 62 0.90 -18.63 7.19
CA GLY A 62 0.19 -18.63 5.91
C GLY A 62 0.47 -19.83 5.00
N ARG A 63 -0.21 -19.87 3.85
CA ARG A 63 -0.01 -20.89 2.80
C ARG A 63 1.17 -20.48 1.91
N HIS A 64 2.06 -21.44 1.65
CA HIS A 64 3.26 -21.23 0.85
C HIS A 64 3.30 -22.26 -0.28
N ALA A 65 3.79 -21.86 -1.45
CA ALA A 65 3.91 -22.74 -2.60
C ALA A 65 5.22 -23.55 -2.55
N VAL A 66 6.32 -22.91 -2.16
CA VAL A 66 7.66 -23.51 -2.13
C VAL A 66 8.42 -23.03 -0.89
N ALA A 67 9.27 -23.88 -0.32
CA ALA A 67 10.18 -23.54 0.78
C ALA A 67 11.65 -23.69 0.39
N THR A 68 12.50 -22.86 0.99
CA THR A 68 13.96 -22.97 1.00
C THR A 68 14.44 -23.21 2.44
N ALA A 69 15.76 -23.17 2.71
CA ALA A 69 16.26 -23.44 4.05
C ALA A 69 15.84 -22.34 5.04
N ARG A 70 15.79 -21.08 4.60
CA ARG A 70 15.51 -19.93 5.49
C ARG A 70 14.31 -19.10 5.06
N LEU A 71 13.77 -19.33 3.87
CA LEU A 71 12.68 -18.54 3.28
C LEU A 71 11.54 -19.45 2.78
N ARG A 72 10.40 -18.83 2.53
CA ARG A 72 9.22 -19.41 1.87
C ARG A 72 8.76 -18.48 0.77
N LEU A 73 8.18 -19.07 -0.27
CA LEU A 73 7.69 -18.38 -1.44
C LEU A 73 6.21 -18.69 -1.63
N SER A 74 5.43 -17.65 -1.87
CA SER A 74 4.02 -17.72 -2.28
C SER A 74 3.85 -17.03 -3.64
N TYR A 75 2.81 -17.39 -4.38
CA TYR A 75 2.39 -16.65 -5.56
C TYR A 75 0.97 -16.12 -5.41
N ARG A 76 0.67 -15.05 -6.14
CA ARG A 76 -0.68 -14.50 -6.30
C ARG A 76 -0.88 -14.02 -7.73
N SER A 77 -2.10 -14.08 -8.22
CA SER A 77 -2.53 -13.41 -9.44
C SER A 77 -3.74 -12.51 -9.15
N PRO A 78 -3.93 -11.40 -9.88
CA PRO A 78 -5.11 -10.54 -9.71
C PRO A 78 -6.40 -11.34 -9.89
N ALA A 79 -7.38 -11.12 -9.00
CA ALA A 79 -8.63 -11.87 -9.00
C ALA A 79 -9.45 -11.73 -10.30
N ARG A 80 -9.25 -10.64 -11.05
CA ARG A 80 -9.93 -10.40 -12.34
C ARG A 80 -9.34 -11.21 -13.49
N THR A 81 -8.08 -11.62 -13.39
CA THR A 81 -7.33 -12.31 -14.44
C THR A 81 -6.47 -13.41 -13.81
N PRO A 82 -7.09 -14.48 -13.28
CA PRO A 82 -6.37 -15.50 -12.53
C PRO A 82 -5.43 -16.31 -13.43
N VAL A 83 -4.23 -16.58 -12.91
CA VAL A 83 -3.25 -17.47 -13.53
C VAL A 83 -3.45 -18.88 -12.96
N PRO A 84 -3.40 -19.95 -13.77
CA PRO A 84 -3.55 -21.32 -13.27
C PRO A 84 -2.51 -21.68 -12.20
N ASP A 85 -2.93 -22.36 -11.13
CA ASP A 85 -2.07 -22.70 -9.99
C ASP A 85 -0.79 -23.45 -10.37
N ALA A 86 -0.89 -24.36 -11.35
CA ALA A 86 0.26 -25.11 -11.85
C ALA A 86 1.34 -24.19 -12.46
N VAL A 87 0.93 -23.08 -13.09
CA VAL A 87 1.86 -22.07 -13.61
C VAL A 87 2.48 -21.29 -12.45
N GLY A 88 1.66 -20.86 -11.50
CA GLY A 88 2.11 -20.17 -10.29
C GLY A 88 3.18 -20.95 -9.53
N LEU A 89 2.95 -22.25 -9.32
CA LEU A 89 3.89 -23.15 -8.66
C LEU A 89 5.22 -23.26 -9.42
N ARG A 90 5.19 -23.47 -10.75
CA ARG A 90 6.42 -23.57 -11.57
C ARG A 90 7.28 -22.31 -11.52
N VAL A 91 6.64 -21.13 -11.58
CA VAL A 91 7.35 -19.85 -11.48
C VAL A 91 7.95 -19.69 -10.08
N CYS A 92 7.19 -20.01 -9.02
CA CYS A 92 7.70 -20.03 -7.65
C CYS A 92 8.90 -20.96 -7.49
N GLU A 93 8.87 -22.18 -8.03
CA GLU A 93 9.99 -23.12 -7.97
C GLU A 93 11.22 -22.59 -8.71
N ALA A 94 11.00 -21.96 -9.88
CA ALA A 94 12.08 -21.35 -10.64
C ALA A 94 12.76 -20.23 -9.84
N VAL A 95 12.00 -19.35 -9.18
CA VAL A 95 12.54 -18.32 -8.28
C VAL A 95 13.26 -18.96 -7.09
N ALA A 96 12.65 -19.96 -6.45
CA ALA A 96 13.22 -20.65 -5.29
C ALA A 96 14.60 -21.27 -5.57
N ARG A 97 14.86 -21.79 -6.78
CA ARG A 97 16.19 -22.28 -7.16
C ARG A 97 17.27 -21.20 -7.07
N ARG A 98 16.97 -19.97 -7.50
CA ARG A 98 17.89 -18.83 -7.38
C ARG A 98 18.05 -18.40 -5.92
N VAL A 99 16.94 -18.33 -5.18
CA VAL A 99 16.96 -18.02 -3.74
C VAL A 99 17.86 -18.98 -2.97
N ARG A 100 17.78 -20.30 -3.21
CA ARG A 100 18.63 -21.29 -2.55
C ARG A 100 20.13 -21.05 -2.78
N ALA A 101 20.52 -20.53 -3.94
CA ALA A 101 21.92 -20.23 -4.23
C ALA A 101 22.44 -19.00 -3.47
N ASN A 102 21.55 -18.06 -3.13
CA ASN A 102 21.92 -16.76 -2.58
C ASN A 102 21.56 -16.57 -1.09
N GLU A 103 20.60 -17.33 -0.55
CA GLU A 103 19.96 -17.05 0.74
C GLU A 103 20.95 -17.07 1.92
N GLY A 104 21.95 -17.95 1.91
CA GLY A 104 22.95 -18.00 2.98
C GLY A 104 23.77 -16.71 3.04
N PRO A 105 24.60 -16.42 2.02
CA PRO A 105 25.46 -15.23 2.01
C PRO A 105 24.71 -13.92 2.18
N VAL A 106 23.52 -13.79 1.56
CA VAL A 106 22.73 -12.54 1.61
C VAL A 106 22.13 -12.34 3.00
N LEU A 107 21.46 -13.35 3.57
CA LEU A 107 20.85 -13.21 4.89
C LEU A 107 21.90 -13.07 5.99
N ASP A 108 23.06 -13.72 5.85
CA ASP A 108 24.17 -13.55 6.80
C ASP A 108 24.77 -12.13 6.73
N ALA A 109 24.88 -11.55 5.53
CA ALA A 109 25.31 -10.16 5.36
C ALA A 109 24.32 -9.19 5.97
N LEU A 110 23.03 -9.39 5.69
CA LEU A 110 21.95 -8.58 6.26
C LEU A 110 21.95 -8.66 7.79
N ALA A 111 22.11 -9.86 8.36
CA ALA A 111 22.19 -10.07 9.81
C ALA A 111 23.40 -9.37 10.44
N ARG A 112 24.57 -9.39 9.78
CA ARG A 112 25.77 -8.66 10.25
C ARG A 112 25.58 -7.15 10.23
N GLU A 113 24.96 -6.62 9.17
CA GLU A 113 24.68 -5.19 9.05
C GLU A 113 23.59 -4.75 10.05
N ALA A 114 22.57 -5.58 10.23
CA ALA A 114 21.55 -5.39 11.25
C ALA A 114 22.12 -5.45 12.67
N GLY A 115 23.03 -6.40 12.97
CA GLY A 115 23.66 -6.53 14.27
C GLY A 115 24.63 -5.38 14.63
N ARG A 116 25.00 -4.53 13.66
CA ARG A 116 25.70 -3.26 13.92
C ARG A 116 24.76 -2.11 14.28
N LEU A 117 23.46 -2.29 14.12
CA LEU A 117 22.46 -1.45 14.78
C LEU A 117 22.45 -1.92 16.23
N GLU A 118 22.84 -1.07 17.18
CA GLU A 118 22.84 -1.41 18.60
C GLU A 118 21.51 -2.07 19.00
N LEU A 119 21.59 -3.35 19.39
CA LEU A 119 20.47 -4.17 19.89
C LEU A 119 20.08 -3.81 21.32
N GLU A 120 20.18 -2.53 21.69
CA GLU A 120 19.26 -1.99 22.68
C GLU A 120 17.82 -2.19 22.15
N PRO A 121 16.76 -2.16 22.97
CA PRO A 121 15.39 -2.05 22.45
C PRO A 121 15.26 -0.79 21.58
N GLY A 122 15.63 -0.93 20.30
CA GLY A 122 15.97 0.16 19.38
C GLY A 122 14.74 0.82 18.77
N PRO A 123 14.93 1.99 18.14
CA PRO A 123 13.94 3.05 18.09
C PRO A 123 12.70 2.68 17.28
N ARG A 124 11.54 3.03 17.84
CA ARG A 124 10.20 2.90 17.23
C ARG A 124 9.97 3.88 16.07
N ILE A 125 10.95 4.73 15.78
CA ILE A 125 11.02 5.60 14.61
C ILE A 125 12.47 5.56 14.14
N ARG A 126 12.75 5.04 12.94
CA ARG A 126 14.11 4.91 12.41
C ARG A 126 14.25 5.73 11.14
N GLU A 127 15.26 6.57 11.07
CA GLU A 127 15.62 7.24 9.82
C GLU A 127 16.45 6.29 8.94
N VAL A 128 16.07 6.19 7.67
CA VAL A 128 16.72 5.36 6.66
C VAL A 128 16.88 6.15 5.37
N THR A 129 17.86 5.77 4.55
CA THR A 129 17.96 6.23 3.16
C THR A 129 17.51 5.16 2.20
N VAL A 130 17.04 5.58 1.04
CA VAL A 130 16.63 4.70 -0.06
C VAL A 130 17.24 5.17 -1.37
N ASP A 131 17.41 4.27 -2.33
CA ASP A 131 17.84 4.62 -3.70
C ASP A 131 16.66 4.71 -4.67
N ARG A 132 15.46 4.35 -4.20
CA ARG A 132 14.20 4.41 -4.93
C ARG A 132 13.07 4.77 -3.97
N VAL A 133 12.13 5.60 -4.42
CA VAL A 133 10.92 5.93 -3.67
C VAL A 133 9.64 5.80 -4.50
N LEU A 134 9.75 5.80 -5.84
CA LEU A 134 8.64 5.48 -6.74
C LEU A 134 8.59 3.99 -7.05
N GLU A 135 7.46 3.38 -6.71
CA GLU A 135 7.25 1.94 -6.85
C GLU A 135 6.11 1.67 -7.83
N PRO A 136 6.38 1.03 -8.98
CA PRO A 136 5.35 0.78 -9.98
C PRO A 136 4.31 -0.21 -9.46
N ALA A 137 3.06 0.13 -9.70
CA ALA A 137 1.88 -0.58 -9.24
C ALA A 137 0.81 -0.65 -10.35
N GLY A 138 -0.24 -1.43 -10.06
CA GLY A 138 -1.32 -1.72 -10.98
C GLY A 138 -1.12 -3.00 -11.80
N ASP A 139 -2.03 -3.21 -12.75
CA ASP A 139 -2.05 -4.33 -13.69
C ASP A 139 -1.98 -3.81 -15.14
N THR A 140 -2.13 -4.71 -16.11
CA THR A 140 -2.00 -4.32 -17.50
C THR A 140 -3.06 -3.29 -17.90
N GLY A 141 -2.60 -2.16 -18.45
CA GLY A 141 -3.46 -1.06 -18.89
C GLY A 141 -3.78 -0.05 -17.80
N HIS A 142 -3.32 -0.26 -16.56
CA HIS A 142 -3.53 0.62 -15.42
C HIS A 142 -2.23 0.80 -14.63
N VAL A 143 -1.21 1.41 -15.24
CA VAL A 143 0.11 1.59 -14.59
C VAL A 143 0.17 2.92 -13.85
N PHE A 144 0.48 2.87 -12.57
CA PHE A 144 0.72 4.05 -11.74
C PHE A 144 1.89 3.81 -10.80
N ASP A 145 2.44 4.87 -10.22
CA ASP A 145 3.49 4.76 -9.23
C ASP A 145 2.91 5.00 -7.83
N THR A 146 3.39 4.25 -6.85
CA THR A 146 3.16 4.52 -5.43
C THR A 146 4.34 5.28 -4.87
N LEU A 147 4.06 6.22 -3.97
CA LEU A 147 5.06 7.03 -3.30
C LEU A 147 4.80 6.98 -1.79
N SER A 148 5.75 6.39 -1.06
CA SER A 148 5.69 6.33 0.40
C SER A 148 6.98 6.87 1.02
N PRO A 149 6.95 8.05 1.66
CA PRO A 149 8.08 8.55 2.45
C PRO A 149 8.31 7.77 3.75
N TYR A 150 7.35 6.91 4.13
CA TYR A 150 7.33 6.18 5.39
C TYR A 150 7.07 4.69 5.15
N VAL A 151 7.61 3.80 6.00
CA VAL A 151 7.29 2.37 6.00
C VAL A 151 6.92 1.93 7.40
N GLY A 152 5.74 1.36 7.57
CA GLY A 152 5.12 1.22 8.88
C GLY A 152 4.27 2.45 9.23
N CYS A 153 3.30 2.26 10.12
CA CYS A 153 2.23 3.23 10.31
C CYS A 153 1.87 3.38 11.78
N LEU A 154 2.09 4.57 12.35
CA LEU A 154 1.71 4.93 13.71
C LEU A 154 0.21 5.22 13.89
N VAL A 155 -0.61 5.10 12.84
CA VAL A 155 -2.07 5.07 13.03
C VAL A 155 -2.46 3.76 13.74
N GLY A 156 -1.80 2.65 13.36
CA GLY A 156 -2.03 1.34 13.97
C GLY A 156 -3.46 0.85 13.78
N CYS A 157 -4.04 1.04 12.59
CA CYS A 157 -5.35 0.49 12.27
C CYS A 157 -5.29 -1.01 12.49
N ARG A 158 -6.19 -1.51 13.34
CA ARG A 158 -6.27 -2.91 13.73
C ARG A 158 -6.35 -3.75 12.46
N PHE A 159 -7.36 -3.55 11.63
CA PHE A 159 -7.64 -4.37 10.43
C PHE A 159 -6.58 -4.27 9.30
N CYS A 160 -5.46 -3.59 9.51
CA CYS A 160 -4.52 -3.28 8.44
C CYS A 160 -3.71 -4.51 8.01
N TYR A 161 -3.85 -4.91 6.75
CA TYR A 161 -3.04 -5.98 6.17
C TYR A 161 -1.54 -5.68 6.20
N ALA A 162 -1.12 -4.41 6.28
CA ALA A 162 0.29 -4.05 6.33
C ALA A 162 1.02 -4.66 7.54
N GLN A 163 0.30 -4.96 8.63
CA GLN A 163 0.85 -5.69 9.78
C GLN A 163 1.42 -7.05 9.36
N SER A 164 0.65 -7.86 8.66
CA SER A 164 1.06 -9.21 8.25
C SER A 164 2.14 -9.20 7.16
N ARG A 165 2.25 -8.10 6.41
CA ARG A 165 3.24 -7.92 5.34
C ARG A 165 4.58 -7.36 5.83
N LEU A 166 4.57 -6.42 6.77
CA LEU A 166 5.80 -5.77 7.25
C LEU A 166 6.52 -6.56 8.34
N ASP A 167 5.81 -7.36 9.13
CA ASP A 167 6.42 -8.21 10.17
C ASP A 167 7.48 -9.19 9.61
N PRO A 168 7.22 -9.93 8.51
CA PRO A 168 8.24 -10.69 7.80
C PRO A 168 9.50 -9.89 7.45
N LEU A 169 9.33 -8.70 6.88
CA LEU A 169 10.44 -7.83 6.47
C LEU A 169 11.29 -7.40 7.66
N ARG A 170 10.63 -7.01 8.76
CA ARG A 170 11.32 -6.63 10.00
C ARG A 170 12.13 -7.77 10.60
N ARG A 171 11.60 -8.99 10.56
CA ARG A 171 12.33 -10.19 11.01
C ARG A 171 13.55 -10.48 10.15
N LEU A 172 13.48 -10.28 8.82
CA LEU A 172 14.66 -10.40 7.94
C LEU A 172 15.75 -9.41 8.32
N LEU A 173 15.36 -8.20 8.72
CA LEU A 173 16.27 -7.17 9.24
C LEU A 173 16.81 -7.46 10.65
N GLY A 174 16.51 -8.61 11.25
CA GLY A 174 16.91 -8.92 12.64
C GLY A 174 16.28 -8.00 13.69
N LEU A 175 15.25 -7.23 13.33
CA LEU A 175 14.60 -6.30 14.26
C LEU A 175 13.70 -7.07 15.23
N PRO A 176 13.61 -6.62 16.49
CA PRO A 176 12.74 -7.26 17.45
C PRO A 176 11.26 -7.13 17.03
N PRO A 177 10.42 -8.14 17.36
CA PRO A 177 8.99 -8.02 17.16
C PRO A 177 8.47 -6.89 18.04
N VAL A 178 7.65 -6.02 17.45
CA VAL A 178 7.01 -4.89 18.13
C VAL A 178 5.55 -4.83 17.71
N PRO A 179 4.64 -4.33 18.57
CA PRO A 179 3.24 -4.22 18.21
C PRO A 179 3.02 -3.39 16.94
N TRP A 180 2.05 -3.81 16.11
CA TRP A 180 1.60 -2.99 14.99
C TRP A 180 1.15 -1.61 15.49
N GLY A 181 1.42 -0.59 14.68
CA GLY A 181 1.17 0.77 15.11
C GLY A 181 2.28 1.37 15.96
N SER A 182 3.31 0.64 16.37
CA SER A 182 4.35 1.17 17.24
C SER A 182 5.71 1.30 16.56
N TYR A 183 5.76 1.33 15.24
CA TYR A 183 7.00 1.58 14.49
C TYR A 183 6.77 2.32 13.18
N VAL A 184 7.80 3.03 12.71
CA VAL A 184 7.89 3.59 11.36
C VAL A 184 9.36 3.78 10.96
N ASP A 185 9.70 3.41 9.73
CA ASP A 185 10.92 3.83 9.06
C ASP A 185 10.64 5.11 8.26
N VAL A 186 11.50 6.11 8.39
CA VAL A 186 11.42 7.43 7.79
C VAL A 186 12.47 7.52 6.69
N ARG A 187 12.04 7.56 5.42
CA ARG A 187 12.94 7.62 4.26
C ARG A 187 13.44 9.05 4.05
N ILE A 188 14.44 9.49 4.82
CA ILE A 188 14.83 10.91 4.95
C ILE A 188 15.27 11.58 3.65
N ASN A 189 15.78 10.82 2.68
CA ASN A 189 16.18 11.31 1.37
C ASN A 189 15.08 11.15 0.29
N ALA A 190 13.86 10.75 0.66
CA ALA A 190 12.75 10.52 -0.28
C ALA A 190 12.48 11.70 -1.24
N PRO A 191 12.47 12.98 -0.81
CA PRO A 191 12.26 14.10 -1.73
C PRO A 191 13.40 14.27 -2.75
N GLN A 192 14.65 14.02 -2.34
CA GLN A 192 15.80 14.07 -3.25
C GLN A 192 15.69 12.98 -4.32
N VAL A 193 15.48 11.74 -3.88
CA VAL A 193 15.36 10.57 -4.76
C VAL A 193 14.18 10.74 -5.70
N LEU A 194 13.02 11.20 -5.20
CA LEU A 194 11.85 11.49 -6.03
C LEU A 194 12.17 12.48 -7.15
N ARG A 195 12.90 13.56 -6.85
CA ARG A 195 13.28 14.56 -7.85
C ARG A 195 14.18 13.95 -8.93
N GLU A 196 15.10 13.09 -8.55
CA GLU A 196 15.97 12.37 -9.49
C GLU A 196 15.18 11.38 -10.34
N GLU A 197 14.29 10.60 -9.73
CA GLU A 197 13.47 9.61 -10.43
C GLU A 197 12.53 10.27 -11.44
N LEU A 198 11.93 11.42 -11.14
CA LEU A 198 11.01 12.09 -12.07
C LEU A 198 11.70 12.65 -13.34
N ARG A 199 13.02 12.83 -13.34
CA ARG A 199 13.75 13.37 -14.49
C ARG A 199 13.62 12.44 -15.70
N GLY A 200 13.04 12.95 -16.78
CA GLY A 200 12.91 12.22 -18.04
C GLY A 200 11.92 11.06 -18.00
N ARG A 201 11.11 10.92 -16.94
CA ARG A 201 10.00 9.95 -16.90
C ARG A 201 8.75 10.56 -17.53
N PRO A 202 7.98 9.78 -18.30
CA PRO A 202 6.64 10.21 -18.71
C PRO A 202 5.75 10.37 -17.47
N PRO A 203 4.83 11.35 -17.46
CA PRO A 203 3.95 11.57 -16.33
C PRO A 203 3.04 10.35 -16.17
N ARG A 204 3.07 9.74 -15.00
CA ARG A 204 2.13 8.69 -14.58
C ARG A 204 1.44 9.15 -13.30
N PRO A 205 0.22 8.67 -13.02
CA PRO A 205 -0.40 8.96 -11.74
C PRO A 205 0.50 8.49 -10.58
N ILE A 206 0.63 9.34 -9.57
CA ILE A 206 1.37 9.02 -8.35
C ILE A 206 0.40 8.95 -7.17
N LYS A 207 0.36 7.80 -6.51
CA LYS A 207 -0.52 7.52 -5.38
C LYS A 207 0.27 7.53 -4.07
N LEU A 208 -0.01 8.50 -3.21
CA LEU A 208 0.42 8.54 -1.80
C LEU A 208 -0.71 7.95 -0.96
N CYS A 209 -0.50 6.79 -0.35
CA CYS A 209 -1.62 6.07 0.28
C CYS A 209 -1.22 5.22 1.49
N PRO A 210 -2.18 4.96 2.40
CA PRO A 210 -2.03 4.10 3.56
C PRO A 210 -2.06 2.61 3.19
N ILE A 211 -1.35 2.24 2.13
CA ILE A 211 -1.08 0.84 1.75
C ILE A 211 0.07 0.30 2.60
N VAL A 212 1.14 1.08 2.73
CA VAL A 212 2.32 0.74 3.54
C VAL A 212 2.43 1.63 4.79
N ALA A 213 2.03 2.89 4.65
CA ALA A 213 2.07 3.90 5.70
C ALA A 213 1.11 5.06 5.39
N ASP A 214 0.45 5.63 6.39
CA ASP A 214 -0.29 6.88 6.17
C ASP A 214 0.70 8.04 5.98
N PRO A 215 0.59 8.85 4.91
CA PRO A 215 1.53 9.94 4.65
C PRO A 215 1.49 11.05 5.70
N TYR A 216 0.36 11.24 6.39
CA TYR A 216 0.15 12.31 7.38
C TYR A 216 0.07 11.79 8.82
N GLN A 217 0.62 10.58 9.07
CA GLN A 217 0.76 10.05 10.42
C GLN A 217 1.58 10.99 11.33
N ALA A 218 1.54 10.76 12.64
CA ALA A 218 2.08 11.68 13.64
C ALA A 218 3.53 12.15 13.42
N VAL A 219 4.39 11.33 12.79
CA VAL A 219 5.79 11.70 12.48
C VAL A 219 5.92 12.78 11.41
N GLU A 220 4.91 12.95 10.54
CA GLU A 220 4.92 14.00 9.49
C GLU A 220 5.01 15.40 10.08
N ARG A 221 4.48 15.64 11.30
CA ARG A 221 4.61 16.94 11.99
C ARG A 221 6.06 17.36 12.21
N ARG A 222 6.98 16.40 12.35
CA ARG A 222 8.41 16.65 12.55
C ARG A 222 9.18 16.59 11.22
N HIS A 223 9.00 15.52 10.44
CA HIS A 223 9.86 15.26 9.29
C HIS A 223 9.40 15.97 8.01
N ARG A 224 8.10 16.26 7.87
CA ARG A 224 7.52 16.98 6.73
C ARG A 224 7.92 16.41 5.36
N LEU A 225 8.11 15.10 5.27
CA LEU A 225 8.57 14.45 4.04
C LEU A 225 7.45 14.32 3.01
N THR A 226 6.21 14.09 3.43
CA THR A 226 5.08 14.13 2.51
C THR A 226 4.95 15.53 1.91
N ARG A 227 5.01 16.58 2.74
CA ARG A 227 5.01 17.97 2.25
C ARG A 227 6.16 18.22 1.26
N ALA A 228 7.38 17.81 1.62
CA ALA A 228 8.55 17.99 0.76
C ALA A 228 8.41 17.23 -0.57
N CYS A 229 7.89 16.00 -0.55
CA CYS A 229 7.56 15.27 -1.76
C CYS A 229 6.49 15.98 -2.61
N LEU A 230 5.43 16.53 -2.00
CA LEU A 230 4.42 17.31 -2.72
C LEU A 230 5.03 18.56 -3.39
N GLN A 231 5.99 19.23 -2.75
CA GLN A 231 6.72 20.34 -3.36
C GLN A 231 7.48 19.88 -4.61
N VAL A 232 8.18 18.75 -4.54
CA VAL A 232 8.86 18.16 -5.70
C VAL A 232 7.88 17.84 -6.83
N LEU A 233 6.70 17.28 -6.52
CA LEU A 233 5.68 16.96 -7.53
C LEU A 233 5.12 18.22 -8.20
N VAL A 234 4.90 19.29 -7.44
CA VAL A 234 4.46 20.59 -7.97
C VAL A 234 5.52 21.24 -8.86
N GLU A 235 6.80 21.03 -8.55
CA GLU A 235 7.94 21.53 -9.34
C GLU A 235 8.29 20.65 -10.55
N ALA A 236 7.69 19.46 -10.66
CA ALA A 236 8.01 18.51 -11.72
C ALA A 236 7.43 18.95 -13.08
N GLU A 237 8.21 18.74 -14.14
CA GLU A 237 7.81 19.04 -15.52
C GLU A 237 8.05 17.80 -16.40
N PRO A 238 6.99 17.17 -16.95
CA PRO A 238 5.58 17.46 -16.72
C PRO A 238 5.11 17.09 -15.29
N CYS A 239 4.19 17.87 -14.75
CA CYS A 239 3.63 17.62 -13.41
C CYS A 239 2.70 16.38 -13.45
N PRO A 240 2.95 15.35 -12.63
CA PRO A 240 2.15 14.14 -12.64
C PRO A 240 0.77 14.36 -11.99
N PRO A 241 -0.27 13.62 -12.41
CA PRO A 241 -1.50 13.49 -11.64
C PRO A 241 -1.21 12.86 -10.26
N VAL A 242 -1.85 13.35 -9.20
CA VAL A 242 -1.57 12.89 -7.84
C VAL A 242 -2.85 12.46 -7.13
N LEU A 243 -2.81 11.29 -6.51
CA LEU A 243 -3.82 10.82 -5.56
C LEU A 243 -3.21 10.79 -4.16
N VAL A 244 -3.80 11.51 -3.21
CA VAL A 244 -3.46 11.43 -1.80
C VAL A 244 -4.62 10.81 -1.02
N LEU A 245 -4.37 9.69 -0.35
CA LEU A 245 -5.31 9.06 0.57
C LEU A 245 -4.75 9.14 2.00
N THR A 246 -5.56 9.52 2.98
CA THR A 246 -5.14 9.58 4.38
C THR A 246 -6.27 9.27 5.35
N ARG A 247 -5.94 9.04 6.62
CA ARG A 247 -6.85 8.96 7.76
C ARG A 247 -6.68 10.13 8.73
N MET A 248 -5.84 11.10 8.38
CA MET A 248 -5.38 12.18 9.25
C MET A 248 -5.84 13.54 8.73
N ALA A 249 -6.27 14.40 9.64
CA ALA A 249 -6.68 15.77 9.31
C ALA A 249 -5.51 16.72 9.05
N ALA A 250 -4.27 16.30 9.38
CA ALA A 250 -3.06 17.10 9.21
C ALA A 250 -2.76 17.45 7.74
N LEU A 251 -3.34 16.70 6.79
CA LEU A 251 -3.28 17.04 5.36
C LEU A 251 -3.75 18.46 5.06
N ALA A 252 -4.62 19.03 5.90
CA ALA A 252 -5.10 20.39 5.74
C ALA A 252 -3.99 21.47 5.70
N GLU A 253 -2.82 21.21 6.28
CA GLU A 253 -1.65 22.13 6.23
C GLU A 253 -1.05 22.25 4.81
N ASP A 254 -1.29 21.26 3.97
CA ASP A 254 -0.74 21.15 2.61
C ASP A 254 -1.76 21.48 1.52
N LEU A 255 -2.96 21.97 1.90
CA LEU A 255 -3.98 22.48 0.96
C LEU A 255 -3.40 23.42 -0.11
N PRO A 256 -2.55 24.42 0.21
CA PRO A 256 -1.98 25.31 -0.81
C PRO A 256 -1.07 24.59 -1.82
N LEU A 257 -0.42 23.49 -1.43
CA LEU A 257 0.40 22.69 -2.35
C LEU A 257 -0.49 21.80 -3.22
N LEU A 258 -1.49 21.16 -2.62
CA LEU A 258 -2.43 20.30 -3.33
C LEU A 258 -3.22 21.07 -4.38
N ALA A 259 -3.61 22.31 -4.09
CA ALA A 259 -4.30 23.18 -5.04
C ALA A 259 -3.44 23.62 -6.24
N ARG A 260 -2.11 23.50 -6.15
CA ARG A 260 -1.19 23.79 -7.26
C ARG A 260 -0.98 22.60 -8.18
N LEU A 261 -1.39 21.40 -7.79
CA LEU A 261 -1.32 20.22 -8.63
C LEU A 261 -2.48 20.25 -9.63
N PRO A 262 -2.22 20.18 -10.95
CA PRO A 262 -3.25 20.37 -11.97
C PRO A 262 -4.32 19.26 -11.97
N ARG A 263 -4.01 18.09 -11.38
CA ARG A 263 -4.90 16.93 -11.24
C ARG A 263 -4.70 16.27 -9.88
N ALA A 264 -5.05 16.98 -8.80
CA ALA A 264 -5.08 16.44 -7.46
C ALA A 264 -6.42 15.77 -7.13
N PHE A 265 -6.34 14.51 -6.75
CA PHE A 265 -7.40 13.76 -6.09
C PHE A 265 -6.99 13.57 -4.64
N VAL A 266 -7.86 13.96 -3.72
CA VAL A 266 -7.59 13.80 -2.29
C VAL A 266 -8.75 13.10 -1.64
N GLY A 267 -8.44 12.08 -0.85
CA GLY A 267 -9.47 11.33 -0.17
C GLY A 267 -9.12 10.90 1.23
N VAL A 268 -10.16 10.46 1.92
CA VAL A 268 -10.04 9.86 3.25
C VAL A 268 -10.51 8.42 3.21
N SER A 269 -9.90 7.57 4.03
CA SER A 269 -10.54 6.29 4.35
C SER A 269 -11.64 6.53 5.37
N LEU A 270 -12.87 6.09 5.09
CA LEU A 270 -14.03 6.26 5.97
C LEU A 270 -14.84 4.96 6.09
N PRO A 271 -14.33 3.93 6.80
CA PRO A 271 -14.99 2.63 6.95
C PRO A 271 -16.37 2.67 7.62
N THR A 272 -16.61 3.71 8.43
CA THR A 272 -17.83 3.95 9.21
C THR A 272 -17.91 5.43 9.58
N VAL A 273 -19.12 5.90 9.89
CA VAL A 273 -19.37 7.21 10.52
C VAL A 273 -19.62 7.11 12.04
N ASP A 274 -19.58 5.90 12.60
CA ASP A 274 -19.62 5.70 14.04
C ASP A 274 -18.22 5.92 14.62
N ASP A 275 -18.05 7.00 15.39
CA ASP A 275 -16.75 7.39 15.92
C ASP A 275 -16.27 6.49 17.08
N GLU A 276 -17.16 5.75 17.75
CA GLU A 276 -16.77 4.72 18.71
C GLU A 276 -16.17 3.50 18.01
N VAL A 277 -16.82 3.05 16.94
CA VAL A 277 -16.30 1.98 16.08
C VAL A 277 -14.96 2.40 15.47
N ARG A 278 -14.88 3.62 14.94
CA ARG A 278 -13.63 4.20 14.44
C ARG A 278 -12.55 4.21 15.52
N ARG A 279 -12.81 4.67 16.75
CA ARG A 279 -11.82 4.66 17.85
C ARG A 279 -11.33 3.26 18.18
N HIS A 280 -12.20 2.25 18.12
CA HIS A 280 -11.81 0.87 18.36
C HIS A 280 -10.80 0.39 17.31
N PHE A 281 -11.13 0.55 16.02
CA PHE A 281 -10.32 -0.01 14.94
C PHE A 281 -9.15 0.88 14.49
N GLU A 282 -9.29 2.20 14.59
CA GLU A 282 -8.34 3.21 14.11
C GLU A 282 -8.02 4.21 15.25
N PRO A 283 -7.35 3.74 16.32
CA PRO A 283 -7.28 4.45 17.61
C PRO A 283 -6.57 5.80 17.55
N ARG A 284 -5.67 5.99 16.57
CA ARG A 284 -4.87 7.21 16.41
C ARG A 284 -5.15 7.96 15.11
N ALA A 285 -6.18 7.55 14.38
CA ALA A 285 -6.64 8.29 13.21
C ALA A 285 -7.46 9.52 13.64
N ALA A 286 -7.65 10.48 12.72
CA ALA A 286 -8.57 11.59 12.94
C ALA A 286 -10.00 11.09 13.15
N SER A 287 -10.80 11.85 13.91
CA SER A 287 -12.22 11.53 14.11
C SER A 287 -13.00 11.60 12.80
N VAL A 288 -14.18 10.97 12.77
CA VAL A 288 -15.09 11.04 11.62
C VAL A 288 -15.37 12.51 11.25
N ALA A 289 -15.71 13.34 12.23
CA ALA A 289 -15.98 14.77 12.03
C ALA A 289 -14.78 15.51 11.43
N GLN A 290 -13.55 15.25 11.89
CA GLN A 290 -12.35 15.87 11.35
C GLN A 290 -12.07 15.46 9.89
N ARG A 291 -12.39 14.21 9.52
CA ARG A 291 -12.25 13.74 8.13
C ARG A 291 -13.27 14.39 7.21
N LEU A 292 -14.52 14.52 7.65
CA LEU A 292 -15.58 15.19 6.89
C LEU A 292 -15.28 16.69 6.72
N GLU A 293 -14.80 17.36 7.77
CA GLU A 293 -14.34 18.75 7.70
C GLU A 293 -13.16 18.92 6.73
N LEU A 294 -12.20 17.99 6.73
CA LEU A 294 -11.11 18.00 5.76
C LEU A 294 -11.64 17.91 4.33
N LEU A 295 -12.58 17.01 4.05
CA LEU A 295 -13.21 16.88 2.74
C LEU A 295 -13.96 18.17 2.34
N ALA A 296 -14.72 18.78 3.24
CA ALA A 296 -15.40 20.05 2.99
C ALA A 296 -14.41 21.16 2.61
N ARG A 297 -13.29 21.27 3.34
CA ARG A 297 -12.23 22.23 3.04
C ARG A 297 -11.55 21.97 1.70
N LEU A 298 -11.28 20.71 1.36
CA LEU A 298 -10.72 20.33 0.06
C LEU A 298 -11.63 20.77 -1.09
N ARG A 299 -12.94 20.50 -0.99
CA ARG A 299 -13.94 20.94 -1.99
C ARG A 299 -14.00 22.45 -2.13
N ALA A 300 -13.95 23.18 -1.01
CA ALA A 300 -13.93 24.64 -1.03
C ALA A 300 -12.71 25.24 -1.75
N HIS A 301 -11.62 24.46 -1.89
CA HIS A 301 -10.42 24.83 -2.66
C HIS A 301 -10.41 24.24 -4.08
N GLY A 302 -11.52 23.69 -4.56
CA GLY A 302 -11.64 23.11 -5.89
C GLY A 302 -10.88 21.79 -6.09
N ILE A 303 -10.45 21.13 -5.02
CA ILE A 303 -9.75 19.85 -5.10
C ILE A 303 -10.77 18.72 -5.24
N THR A 304 -10.51 17.78 -6.16
CA THR A 304 -11.40 16.63 -6.36
C THR A 304 -11.30 15.69 -5.17
N THR A 305 -12.44 15.39 -4.57
CA THR A 305 -12.55 14.63 -3.32
C THR A 305 -13.05 13.22 -3.53
N LEU A 306 -12.49 12.27 -2.77
CA LEU A 306 -12.98 10.89 -2.76
C LEU A 306 -12.98 10.27 -1.37
N ALA A 307 -13.71 9.17 -1.22
CA ALA A 307 -13.60 8.32 -0.04
C ALA A 307 -13.26 6.88 -0.43
N VAL A 308 -12.55 6.19 0.46
CA VAL A 308 -12.35 4.75 0.39
C VAL A 308 -13.03 4.09 1.58
N VAL A 309 -13.99 3.23 1.31
CA VAL A 309 -14.71 2.46 2.32
C VAL A 309 -14.24 1.00 2.22
N GLN A 310 -13.19 0.69 2.98
CA GLN A 310 -12.60 -0.65 3.07
C GLN A 310 -11.80 -0.77 4.38
N PRO A 311 -12.11 -1.73 5.27
CA PRO A 311 -13.30 -2.60 5.24
C PRO A 311 -14.60 -1.79 5.41
N LEU A 312 -15.76 -2.44 5.28
CA LEU A 312 -17.00 -1.90 5.85
C LEU A 312 -16.99 -2.22 7.35
N LEU A 313 -17.13 -1.20 8.21
CA LEU A 313 -17.28 -1.39 9.65
C LEU A 313 -18.72 -1.15 10.11
N PRO A 314 -19.13 -1.69 11.28
CA PRO A 314 -20.44 -1.42 11.86
C PRO A 314 -20.69 0.09 12.07
N GLY A 315 -21.97 0.48 12.09
CA GLY A 315 -22.40 1.88 12.21
C GLY A 315 -23.69 2.15 11.44
N PRO A 316 -24.21 3.39 11.49
CA PRO A 316 -25.45 3.77 10.82
C PRO A 316 -25.25 3.90 9.30
N HIS A 317 -25.98 3.09 8.54
CA HIS A 317 -25.84 3.01 7.07
C HIS A 317 -26.27 4.29 6.36
N ASP A 318 -27.47 4.79 6.66
CA ASP A 318 -28.01 5.99 5.99
C ASP A 318 -27.16 7.22 6.26
N ALA A 319 -26.66 7.37 7.49
CA ALA A 319 -25.76 8.46 7.85
C ALA A 319 -24.40 8.37 7.12
N LEU A 320 -23.89 7.15 6.85
CA LEU A 320 -22.70 6.98 6.01
C LEU A 320 -22.97 7.39 4.56
N VAL A 321 -24.14 7.03 4.01
CA VAL A 321 -24.56 7.46 2.67
C VAL A 321 -24.65 8.98 2.59
N ASP A 322 -25.35 9.61 3.53
CA ASP A 322 -25.54 11.07 3.57
C ASP A 322 -24.20 11.81 3.74
N ALA A 323 -23.33 11.34 4.63
CA ALA A 323 -22.02 11.94 4.84
C ALA A 323 -21.15 11.87 3.58
N LEU A 324 -21.10 10.72 2.91
CA LEU A 324 -20.32 10.54 1.68
C LEU A 324 -20.90 11.39 0.54
N ALA A 325 -22.21 11.31 0.30
CA ALA A 325 -22.86 12.04 -0.78
C ALA A 325 -22.71 13.57 -0.66
N ALA A 326 -22.62 14.10 0.56
CA ALA A 326 -22.40 15.52 0.79
C ALA A 326 -20.94 15.99 0.59
N HIS A 327 -19.95 15.10 0.72
CA HIS A 327 -18.55 15.50 0.88
C HIS A 327 -17.58 14.95 -0.17
N VAL A 328 -18.00 14.05 -1.06
CA VAL A 328 -17.08 13.48 -2.07
C VAL A 328 -17.66 13.41 -3.47
N ASP A 329 -16.77 13.46 -4.47
CA ASP A 329 -17.13 13.31 -5.88
C ASP A 329 -17.21 11.84 -6.29
N SER A 330 -16.44 10.97 -5.63
CA SER A 330 -16.47 9.53 -5.88
C SER A 330 -16.12 8.68 -4.65
N VAL A 331 -16.54 7.42 -4.67
CA VAL A 331 -16.28 6.46 -3.59
C VAL A 331 -15.74 5.15 -4.15
N SER A 332 -14.59 4.70 -3.64
CA SER A 332 -14.15 3.32 -3.79
C SER A 332 -14.73 2.47 -2.68
N ILE A 333 -15.39 1.37 -3.03
CA ILE A 333 -15.97 0.43 -2.08
C ILE A 333 -15.41 -0.95 -2.34
N ASP A 334 -14.67 -1.48 -1.36
CA ASP A 334 -14.20 -2.86 -1.39
C ASP A 334 -14.29 -3.49 -0.01
N VAL A 335 -14.17 -4.81 0.01
CA VAL A 335 -14.29 -5.64 1.22
C VAL A 335 -12.93 -6.16 1.64
N LEU A 336 -12.73 -6.35 2.94
CA LEU A 336 -11.63 -7.18 3.42
C LEU A 336 -12.07 -8.64 3.27
N ARG A 337 -11.28 -9.49 2.60
CA ARG A 337 -11.61 -10.91 2.38
C ARG A 337 -10.75 -11.77 3.29
N GLY A 338 -11.40 -12.53 4.17
CA GLY A 338 -10.71 -13.40 5.13
C GLY A 338 -9.93 -12.65 6.23
N GLU A 339 -9.23 -13.41 7.06
CA GLU A 339 -8.39 -12.89 8.14
C GLU A 339 -7.00 -12.52 7.60
N GLU A 340 -6.84 -11.38 6.91
CA GLU A 340 -5.54 -10.91 6.35
C GLU A 340 -4.49 -10.53 7.45
N GLY A 341 -4.30 -11.40 8.44
CA GLY A 341 -3.64 -11.12 9.71
C GLY A 341 -4.55 -10.42 10.73
N ALA A 342 -5.81 -10.16 10.36
CA ALA A 342 -6.72 -9.32 11.15
C ALA A 342 -7.75 -10.09 12.01
N GLY A 343 -7.74 -11.43 11.99
CA GLY A 343 -8.73 -12.28 12.67
C GLY A 343 -9.01 -11.89 14.13
N PRO A 344 -7.98 -11.77 15.00
CA PRO A 344 -8.15 -11.47 16.42
C PRO A 344 -8.78 -10.10 16.74
N LEU A 345 -8.96 -9.24 15.74
CA LEU A 345 -9.35 -7.86 15.91
C LEU A 345 -10.86 -7.67 15.80
N PHE A 346 -11.56 -8.67 15.25
CA PHE A 346 -13.02 -8.74 15.17
C PHE A 346 -13.61 -9.66 16.24
N ASP A 347 -12.79 -10.12 17.20
CA ASP A 347 -13.20 -10.99 18.30
C ASP A 347 -14.14 -10.30 19.31
N ASP A 348 -14.22 -8.97 19.28
CA ASP A 348 -15.22 -8.23 20.04
C ASP A 348 -16.63 -8.55 19.50
N PRO A 349 -17.54 -9.11 20.32
CA PRO A 349 -18.88 -9.50 19.88
C PRO A 349 -19.68 -8.36 19.24
N ARG A 350 -19.38 -7.10 19.58
CA ARG A 350 -20.01 -5.91 18.99
C ARG A 350 -19.72 -5.76 17.50
N TYR A 351 -18.59 -6.31 17.03
CA TYR A 351 -18.10 -6.16 15.67
C TYR A 351 -18.00 -7.48 14.91
N ALA A 352 -18.45 -8.58 15.50
CA ALA A 352 -18.46 -9.91 14.91
C ALA A 352 -19.07 -9.98 13.48
N PRO A 353 -20.14 -9.23 13.13
CA PRO A 353 -20.66 -9.25 11.75
C PRO A 353 -19.63 -8.79 10.71
N ALA A 354 -18.70 -7.90 11.08
CA ALA A 354 -17.72 -7.35 10.16
C ALA A 354 -16.66 -8.37 9.71
N ARG A 355 -16.56 -9.54 10.37
CA ARG A 355 -15.71 -10.65 9.92
C ARG A 355 -16.32 -11.50 8.81
N ASP A 356 -17.64 -11.38 8.61
CA ASP A 356 -18.37 -12.21 7.65
C ASP A 356 -18.29 -11.58 6.26
N ASP A 357 -17.64 -12.28 5.33
CA ASP A 357 -17.52 -11.89 3.93
C ASP A 357 -18.89 -11.61 3.29
N ALA A 358 -19.94 -12.39 3.63
CA ALA A 358 -21.29 -12.19 3.12
C ALA A 358 -21.89 -10.87 3.64
N TRP A 359 -21.67 -10.56 4.92
CA TRP A 359 -22.10 -9.30 5.52
C TRP A 359 -21.39 -8.09 4.90
N GLN A 360 -20.06 -8.19 4.71
CA GLN A 360 -19.26 -7.15 4.04
C GLN A 360 -19.79 -6.89 2.61
N LEU A 361 -20.00 -7.96 1.84
CA LEU A 361 -20.47 -7.88 0.46
C LEU A 361 -21.89 -7.32 0.34
N ASP A 362 -22.81 -7.73 1.22
CA ASP A 362 -24.18 -7.22 1.28
C ASP A 362 -24.19 -5.71 1.60
N ARG A 363 -23.45 -5.29 2.63
CA ARG A 363 -23.34 -3.87 2.99
C ARG A 363 -22.68 -3.04 1.90
N ALA A 364 -21.63 -3.56 1.25
CA ALA A 364 -20.99 -2.92 0.11
C ALA A 364 -21.96 -2.71 -1.06
N ARG A 365 -22.80 -3.71 -1.38
CA ARG A 365 -23.80 -3.63 -2.45
C ARG A 365 -24.86 -2.58 -2.16
N ARG A 366 -25.42 -2.55 -0.95
CA ARG A 366 -26.39 -1.52 -0.54
C ARG A 366 -25.79 -0.12 -0.60
N LEU A 367 -24.60 0.06 -0.01
CA LEU A 367 -23.92 1.37 0.02
C LEU A 367 -23.67 1.88 -1.41
N ALA A 368 -23.22 0.99 -2.30
CA ALA A 368 -23.00 1.33 -3.70
C ALA A 368 -24.30 1.70 -4.44
N ALA A 369 -25.42 1.05 -4.14
CA ALA A 369 -26.71 1.36 -4.76
C ALA A 369 -27.23 2.73 -4.30
N ASP A 370 -27.19 3.01 -2.99
CA ASP A 370 -27.73 4.24 -2.42
C ASP A 370 -26.89 5.47 -2.81
N LEU A 371 -25.56 5.34 -2.85
CA LEU A 371 -24.67 6.40 -3.34
C LEU A 371 -24.91 6.72 -4.82
N ARG A 372 -25.11 5.70 -5.66
CA ARG A 372 -25.47 5.92 -7.07
C ARG A 372 -26.81 6.61 -7.22
N ALA A 373 -27.80 6.26 -6.39
CA ALA A 373 -29.10 6.94 -6.36
C ALA A 373 -28.98 8.43 -5.96
N ARG A 374 -27.93 8.80 -5.21
CA ARG A 374 -27.56 10.18 -4.87
C ARG A 374 -26.62 10.84 -5.90
N GLY A 375 -26.33 10.19 -7.03
CA GLY A 375 -25.48 10.72 -8.09
C GLY A 375 -23.97 10.64 -7.82
N VAL A 376 -23.55 9.93 -6.78
CA VAL A 376 -22.13 9.76 -6.44
C VAL A 376 -21.52 8.65 -7.31
N GLN A 377 -20.36 8.91 -7.92
CA GLN A 377 -19.65 7.91 -8.70
C GLN A 377 -19.06 6.83 -7.78
N VAL A 378 -19.45 5.56 -7.98
CA VAL A 378 -18.93 4.42 -7.21
C VAL A 378 -18.07 3.53 -8.09
N TRP A 379 -16.85 3.24 -7.63
CA TRP A 379 -15.86 2.44 -8.37
C TRP A 379 -15.15 1.41 -7.47
N ARG A 380 -14.32 0.58 -8.09
CA ARG A 380 -13.46 -0.43 -7.44
C ARG A 380 -12.10 -0.45 -8.10
N GLY A 381 -11.05 -0.65 -7.32
CA GLY A 381 -9.68 -0.71 -7.81
C GLY A 381 -8.77 0.24 -7.03
N GLU A 382 -7.62 0.55 -7.62
CA GLU A 382 -6.58 1.34 -6.97
C GLU A 382 -6.67 2.84 -7.24
N LEU A 383 -7.24 3.24 -8.38
CA LEU A 383 -7.38 4.64 -8.79
C LEU A 383 -8.82 4.95 -9.21
N PRO A 384 -9.30 6.19 -9.02
CA PRO A 384 -10.58 6.61 -9.57
C PRO A 384 -10.53 6.59 -11.11
N PRO A 385 -11.66 6.32 -11.80
CA PRO A 385 -11.68 6.19 -13.27
C PRO A 385 -11.07 7.38 -14.01
N ALA A 386 -11.32 8.61 -13.57
CA ALA A 386 -10.76 9.83 -14.16
C ALA A 386 -9.21 9.86 -14.13
N LEU A 387 -8.60 9.20 -13.15
CA LEU A 387 -7.15 9.10 -13.00
C LEU A 387 -6.59 7.91 -13.78
N GLU A 388 -7.35 6.83 -13.93
CA GLU A 388 -7.01 5.69 -14.80
C GLU A 388 -6.99 6.08 -16.28
N GLU A 389 -7.97 6.87 -16.72
CA GLU A 389 -8.01 7.42 -18.08
C GLU A 389 -6.79 8.31 -18.36
N ALA A 390 -6.41 9.13 -17.39
CA ALA A 390 -5.20 9.96 -17.46
C ALA A 390 -3.89 9.15 -17.52
N ALA A 391 -3.89 7.88 -17.09
CA ALA A 391 -2.73 6.99 -17.21
C ALA A 391 -2.57 6.40 -18.62
N ARG A 392 -3.64 6.43 -19.43
CA ARG A 392 -3.67 5.86 -20.80
C ARG A 392 -3.41 6.90 -21.89
N ALA A 393 -3.68 8.17 -21.60
CA ALA A 393 -3.45 9.31 -22.49
C ALA A 393 -2.01 9.82 -22.35
#